data_AF-A0A3L7P2K1-F1
#
_entry.id   AF-A0A3L7P2K1-F1
#
_cell.length_a   1.000
_cell.length_b   1.000
_cell.length_c   1.000
_cell.angle_alpha   90.00
_cell.angle_beta   90.00
_cell.angle_gamma   90.00
#
_symmetry.space_group_name_H-M   'P 1'
#
loop_
_entity.id
_entity.type
_entity.pdbx_description
1 polymer ?
#
loop_
_entity_poly.entity_id
_entity_poly.type
_entity_poly.pdbx_seq_one_letter_code
_entity_poly.pdbx_strand_id
1 'polypeptide(L)'
;MRIVNQLRPGAARMSRLLCGALLAGAAALMLVPVHAAAPGDSSSDLAVVPAGSAVVIHIKGLVGVKDRLLAYLDKAVPDQAAIAKGFIDQAFEEGIDGRKPFKGLAKNGPIFIILPELPKPDQEEPLVLAFLKAENLNTFVEGAFKKEERESMKKDGAITALETENGRKLFLAEHKGFAAISNDKAQLKKALAATESMKIDEIQSAKLLASDIGLYVGLDRLAKDYAEQIKEGRKQIEDGIKQAEEQLPKEQREQFAIVKDLVGPIFQALEDSQGLAATIDFKAEAIVLGLDTALRIDSPTSKSLGGLKPGTNTVMAGLPGGQMMYMGSTNNASLLKAALPLLKKASPDAAKAIEATIATLGNGAAASAVGIPLVGLDIREATNPAEAAKAALAYVENSLASPIGKTPVKGKPKITADAATLSGIKFSKMVMEIDLESLTNQEGLPEEMKAGMAKAMKGLLGDKITVWVGNDEKRVFQITAPTEQKAGELL
;
A
#
# COMPACT_ATOMS: atom_id res chain seq x y z
N MET A 1 13.08 47.76 7.48
CA MET A 1 11.93 47.32 8.31
C MET A 1 12.19 45.87 8.70
N ARG A 2 12.55 45.63 9.97
CA ARG A 2 12.87 44.30 10.53
C ARG A 2 11.59 43.53 10.78
N ILE A 3 11.49 42.30 10.26
CA ILE A 3 10.64 41.25 10.85
C ILE A 3 11.47 39.98 10.87
N VAL A 4 12.10 39.75 12.03
CA VAL A 4 12.65 38.48 12.51
C VAL A 4 11.80 38.11 13.73
N ASN A 5 11.63 36.80 13.94
CA ASN A 5 10.93 36.13 15.04
C ASN A 5 9.40 36.12 14.96
N GLN A 6 8.85 34.95 14.60
CA GLN A 6 7.83 34.21 15.38
C GLN A 6 7.56 32.85 14.70
N LEU A 7 8.45 31.88 14.89
CA LEU A 7 8.15 30.47 14.65
C LEU A 7 8.77 29.62 15.77
N ARG A 8 7.96 29.31 16.79
CA ARG A 8 7.87 28.04 17.54
C ARG A 8 7.01 28.29 18.79
N PRO A 9 5.89 27.55 18.91
CA PRO A 9 5.94 26.26 19.62
C PRO A 9 5.16 25.18 18.86
N GLY A 10 5.84 24.46 17.95
CA GLY A 10 5.24 23.38 17.15
C GLY A 10 6.00 22.05 17.17
N ALA A 11 7.26 22.04 17.60
CA ALA A 11 8.14 20.87 17.48
C ALA A 11 7.68 19.66 18.32
N ALA A 12 7.11 19.89 19.52
CA ALA A 12 6.65 18.82 20.39
C ALA A 12 5.35 18.13 19.91
N ARG A 13 4.51 18.80 19.10
CA ARG A 13 3.28 18.20 18.54
C ARG A 13 3.56 17.39 17.27
N MET A 14 4.56 17.79 16.48
CA MET A 14 4.93 17.11 15.24
C MET A 14 5.62 15.76 15.50
N SER A 15 6.38 15.65 16.60
CA SER A 15 7.05 14.41 17.05
C SER A 15 6.06 13.29 17.47
N ARG A 16 4.96 13.66 18.16
CA ARG A 16 3.88 12.70 18.52
C ARG A 16 3.05 12.28 17.31
N LEU A 17 2.87 13.17 16.33
CA LEU A 17 2.19 12.87 15.06
C LEU A 17 3.05 11.98 14.15
N LEU A 18 4.38 12.09 14.15
CA LEU A 18 5.26 11.21 13.38
C LEU A 18 5.32 9.78 13.97
N CYS A 19 5.45 9.66 15.30
CA CYS A 19 5.37 8.35 15.97
C CYS A 19 3.98 7.71 15.84
N GLY A 20 2.91 8.51 15.93
CA GLY A 20 1.54 8.06 15.71
C GLY A 20 1.25 7.67 14.26
N ALA A 21 1.77 8.41 13.27
CA ALA A 21 1.58 8.12 11.85
C ALA A 21 2.42 6.92 11.37
N LEU A 22 3.60 6.66 11.95
CA LEU A 22 4.39 5.46 11.69
C LEU A 22 3.72 4.19 12.25
N LEU A 23 2.99 4.29 13.37
CA LEU A 23 2.22 3.18 13.95
C LEU A 23 0.83 3.02 13.31
N ALA A 24 0.17 4.11 12.90
CA ALA A 24 -1.14 4.08 12.25
C ALA A 24 -1.08 3.79 10.73
N GLY A 25 0.04 4.09 10.08
CA GLY A 25 0.27 3.82 8.65
C GLY A 25 0.31 2.33 8.29
N ALA A 26 0.47 1.45 9.27
CA ALA A 26 0.42 0.00 9.08
C ALA A 26 -1.02 -0.57 9.04
N ALA A 27 -2.05 0.20 9.42
CA ALA A 27 -3.42 -0.31 9.56
C ALA A 27 -4.32 -0.08 8.34
N ALA A 28 -3.88 0.70 7.34
CA ALA A 28 -4.60 0.91 6.08
C ALA A 28 -4.01 0.06 4.95
N LEU A 29 -3.94 -1.26 5.17
CA LEU A 29 -3.41 -2.21 4.20
C LEU A 29 -4.51 -2.74 3.29
N MET A 30 -4.69 -2.11 2.14
CA MET A 30 -5.33 -2.79 1.02
C MET A 30 -4.40 -3.92 0.56
N LEU A 31 -4.94 -5.14 0.49
CA LEU A 31 -4.26 -6.32 -0.03
C LEU A 31 -4.00 -6.12 -1.53
N VAL A 32 -2.78 -5.72 -1.89
CA VAL A 32 -2.31 -5.61 -3.29
C VAL A 32 -1.57 -6.90 -3.67
N PRO A 33 -1.80 -7.48 -4.85
CA PRO A 33 -1.05 -8.64 -5.31
C PRO A 33 0.43 -8.31 -5.53
N VAL A 34 1.28 -9.06 -4.83
CA VAL A 34 2.74 -8.99 -4.92
C VAL A 34 3.18 -9.54 -6.29
N HIS A 35 3.70 -8.66 -7.15
CA HIS A 35 4.42 -9.10 -8.34
C HIS A 35 5.85 -9.51 -7.93
N ALA A 36 6.24 -10.74 -8.25
CA ALA A 36 7.60 -11.20 -8.04
C ALA A 36 8.53 -10.52 -9.07
N ALA A 37 9.34 -9.58 -8.62
CA ALA A 37 10.49 -9.11 -9.39
C ALA A 37 11.60 -10.18 -9.33
N ALA A 38 12.25 -10.44 -10.47
CA ALA A 38 13.42 -11.30 -10.50
C ALA A 38 14.56 -10.69 -9.65
N PRO A 39 15.31 -11.49 -8.88
CA PRO A 39 16.40 -10.98 -8.08
C PRO A 39 17.51 -10.44 -8.99
N GLY A 40 17.88 -9.17 -8.78
CA GLY A 40 19.09 -8.59 -9.36
C GLY A 40 20.31 -8.85 -8.46
N ASP A 41 21.49 -8.98 -9.06
CA ASP A 41 22.80 -9.23 -8.41
C ASP A 41 23.32 -8.10 -7.49
N SER A 42 22.45 -7.23 -6.97
CA SER A 42 22.83 -5.99 -6.25
C SER A 42 23.12 -6.15 -4.76
N SER A 43 23.21 -7.38 -4.21
CA SER A 43 23.37 -7.60 -2.77
C SER A 43 24.61 -6.95 -2.15
N SER A 44 25.63 -6.64 -2.96
CA SER A 44 26.87 -6.00 -2.49
C SER A 44 26.71 -4.56 -2.00
N ASP A 45 25.74 -3.80 -2.51
CA ASP A 45 25.63 -2.37 -2.16
C ASP A 45 25.01 -2.15 -0.77
N LEU A 46 24.16 -3.06 -0.28
CA LEU A 46 23.68 -3.01 1.11
C LEU A 46 24.79 -3.29 2.14
N ALA A 47 25.96 -3.75 1.70
CA ALA A 47 27.10 -4.01 2.60
C ALA A 47 27.66 -2.73 3.27
N VAL A 48 27.24 -1.53 2.82
CA VAL A 48 27.58 -0.26 3.48
C VAL A 48 26.58 0.12 4.58
N VAL A 49 25.37 -0.44 4.55
CA VAL A 49 24.33 -0.17 5.53
C VAL A 49 24.65 -0.96 6.81
N PRO A 50 24.90 -0.29 7.96
CA PRO A 50 25.28 -0.99 9.18
C PRO A 50 24.18 -1.94 9.69
N ALA A 51 24.61 -3.09 10.22
CA ALA A 51 23.73 -4.03 10.89
C ALA A 51 22.88 -3.33 11.97
N GLY A 52 21.59 -3.72 12.03
CA GLY A 52 20.66 -3.22 13.03
C GLY A 52 20.14 -1.81 12.79
N SER A 53 20.29 -1.22 11.60
CA SER A 53 19.61 0.03 11.26
C SER A 53 18.08 -0.11 11.43
N ALA A 54 17.44 0.89 12.06
CA ALA A 54 16.00 0.83 12.35
C ALA A 54 15.16 1.09 11.09
N VAL A 55 15.57 2.09 10.31
CA VAL A 55 14.92 2.45 9.04
C VAL A 55 15.99 2.68 7.97
N VAL A 56 15.73 2.19 6.76
CA VAL A 56 16.57 2.40 5.58
C VAL A 56 15.68 2.84 4.43
N ILE A 57 15.92 4.02 3.91
CA ILE A 57 15.34 4.52 2.67
C ILE A 57 16.37 4.32 1.58
N HIS A 58 16.00 3.64 0.51
CA HIS A 58 16.81 3.39 -0.67
C HIS A 58 16.24 4.14 -1.87
N ILE A 59 17.13 4.73 -2.66
CA ILE A 59 16.82 5.27 -3.99
C ILE A 59 17.81 4.65 -4.97
N LYS A 60 17.31 3.92 -5.97
CA LYS A 60 18.14 3.14 -6.92
C LYS A 60 19.10 3.97 -7.77
N GLY A 61 18.82 5.26 -7.88
CA GLY A 61 19.64 6.23 -8.58
C GLY A 61 18.80 7.40 -9.02
N LEU A 62 19.17 8.60 -8.59
CA LEU A 62 18.32 9.78 -8.72
C LEU A 62 17.95 10.11 -10.16
N VAL A 63 18.89 9.99 -11.11
CA VAL A 63 18.61 10.34 -12.50
C VAL A 63 17.71 9.30 -13.15
N GLY A 64 17.96 8.01 -12.92
CA GLY A 64 17.09 6.96 -13.44
C GLY A 64 15.66 7.05 -12.89
N VAL A 65 15.50 7.35 -11.60
CA VAL A 65 14.18 7.56 -10.97
C VAL A 65 13.50 8.80 -11.54
N LYS A 66 14.25 9.91 -11.72
CA LYS A 66 13.76 11.13 -12.38
C LYS A 66 13.18 10.82 -13.76
N ASP A 67 13.96 10.15 -14.60
CA ASP A 67 13.58 9.87 -15.98
C ASP A 67 12.32 8.98 -16.05
N ARG A 68 12.20 7.98 -15.16
CA ARG A 68 11.00 7.12 -15.08
C ARG A 68 9.79 7.85 -14.54
N LEU A 69 9.95 8.71 -13.53
CA LEU A 69 8.88 9.56 -13.01
C LEU A 69 8.36 10.51 -14.10
N LEU A 70 9.25 11.16 -14.86
CA LEU A 70 8.85 12.03 -15.96
C LEU A 70 8.11 11.25 -17.06
N ALA A 71 8.59 10.06 -17.41
CA ALA A 71 7.91 9.20 -18.37
C ALA A 71 6.50 8.76 -17.89
N TYR A 72 6.33 8.52 -16.58
CA TYR A 72 5.02 8.29 -15.98
C TYR A 72 4.11 9.52 -16.11
N LEU A 73 4.62 10.70 -15.74
CA LEU A 73 3.84 11.94 -15.79
C LEU A 73 3.39 12.26 -17.21
N ASP A 74 4.29 12.16 -18.18
CA ASP A 74 4.03 12.44 -19.60
C ASP A 74 2.90 11.57 -20.18
N LYS A 75 2.80 10.31 -19.74
CA LYS A 75 1.78 9.36 -20.23
C LYS A 75 0.51 9.35 -19.39
N ALA A 76 0.62 9.33 -18.07
CA ALA A 76 -0.52 9.12 -17.18
C ALA A 76 -1.25 10.43 -16.82
N VAL A 77 -0.54 11.56 -16.76
CA VAL A 77 -1.08 12.86 -16.36
C VAL A 77 -0.47 14.00 -17.20
N PRO A 78 -0.63 13.99 -18.54
CA PRO A 78 0.07 14.88 -19.47
C PRO A 78 -0.13 16.37 -19.14
N ASP A 79 -1.32 16.75 -18.65
CA ASP A 79 -1.63 18.15 -18.29
C ASP A 79 -0.78 18.68 -17.13
N GLN A 80 -0.32 17.80 -16.23
CA GLN A 80 0.54 18.16 -15.09
C GLN A 80 2.02 17.93 -15.40
N ALA A 81 2.33 17.14 -16.43
CA ALA A 81 3.70 16.73 -16.76
C ALA A 81 4.60 17.91 -17.09
N ALA A 82 4.12 18.90 -17.85
CA ALA A 82 4.91 20.07 -18.23
C ALA A 82 5.36 20.92 -17.02
N ILE A 83 4.47 21.10 -16.05
CA ILE A 83 4.76 21.87 -14.81
C ILE A 83 5.76 21.10 -13.96
N ALA A 84 5.48 19.82 -13.69
CA ALA A 84 6.34 18.98 -12.87
C ALA A 84 7.73 18.82 -13.48
N LYS A 85 7.82 18.64 -14.81
CA LYS A 85 9.08 18.56 -15.55
C LYS A 85 9.92 19.82 -15.38
N GLY A 86 9.30 21.00 -15.51
CA GLY A 86 9.99 22.27 -15.28
C GLY A 86 10.64 22.35 -13.90
N PHE A 87 9.88 22.05 -12.83
CA PHE A 87 10.42 22.05 -11.46
C PHE A 87 11.51 21.00 -11.23
N ILE A 88 11.32 19.79 -11.77
CA ILE A 88 12.27 18.69 -11.62
C ILE A 88 13.57 18.98 -12.35
N ASP A 89 13.50 19.40 -13.62
CA ASP A 89 14.70 19.72 -14.41
C ASP A 89 15.43 20.93 -13.81
N GLN A 90 14.70 21.96 -13.36
CA GLN A 90 15.29 23.10 -12.66
C GLN A 90 16.06 22.65 -11.40
N ALA A 91 15.46 21.81 -10.55
CA ALA A 91 16.12 21.31 -9.35
C ALA A 91 17.38 20.49 -9.65
N PHE A 92 17.42 19.76 -10.77
CA PHE A 92 18.59 18.97 -11.18
C PHE A 92 19.69 19.80 -11.85
N GLU A 93 19.33 20.77 -12.69
CA GLU A 93 20.29 21.57 -13.47
C GLU A 93 20.81 22.78 -12.69
N GLU A 94 19.88 23.55 -12.11
CA GLU A 94 20.18 24.78 -11.36
C GLU A 94 20.53 24.45 -9.91
N GLY A 95 19.96 23.38 -9.37
CA GLY A 95 20.16 22.96 -7.99
C GLY A 95 19.04 23.42 -7.05
N ILE A 96 19.26 23.30 -5.75
CA ILE A 96 18.33 23.66 -4.68
C ILE A 96 19.04 24.61 -3.73
N ASP A 97 18.51 25.83 -3.55
CA ASP A 97 19.10 26.86 -2.67
C ASP A 97 20.60 27.11 -2.96
N GLY A 98 20.94 27.27 -4.25
CA GLY A 98 22.31 27.48 -4.72
C GLY A 98 23.25 26.27 -4.60
N ARG A 99 22.77 25.12 -4.13
CA ARG A 99 23.51 23.85 -4.05
C ARG A 99 23.16 22.99 -5.25
N LYS A 100 24.13 22.27 -5.82
CA LYS A 100 23.94 21.24 -6.85
C LYS A 100 24.21 19.86 -6.25
N PRO A 101 23.33 19.35 -5.36
CA PRO A 101 23.59 18.18 -4.52
C PRO A 101 23.75 16.87 -5.30
N PHE A 102 23.41 16.86 -6.59
CA PHE A 102 23.47 15.67 -7.43
C PHE A 102 24.76 15.60 -8.27
N LYS A 103 25.55 16.68 -8.32
CA LYS A 103 26.81 16.70 -9.07
C LYS A 103 27.79 15.71 -8.45
N GLY A 104 28.55 14.96 -9.26
CA GLY A 104 29.55 14.00 -8.76
C GLY A 104 29.00 12.71 -8.15
N LEU A 105 27.67 12.59 -7.99
CA LEU A 105 27.02 11.33 -7.67
C LEU A 105 26.97 10.42 -8.90
N ALA A 106 27.04 9.11 -8.67
CA ALA A 106 26.86 8.13 -9.72
C ALA A 106 25.41 8.21 -10.26
N LYS A 107 25.26 8.34 -11.58
CA LYS A 107 23.95 8.56 -12.24
C LYS A 107 22.87 7.55 -11.79
N ASN A 108 23.27 6.28 -11.73
CA ASN A 108 22.45 5.14 -11.34
C ASN A 108 22.99 4.47 -10.06
N GLY A 109 23.77 5.19 -9.26
CA GLY A 109 24.29 4.64 -8.03
C GLY A 109 23.26 4.75 -6.90
N PRO A 110 23.21 3.75 -6.00
CA PRO A 110 22.23 3.75 -4.93
C PRO A 110 22.51 4.87 -3.92
N ILE A 111 21.43 5.40 -3.35
CA ILE A 111 21.45 6.27 -2.19
C ILE A 111 20.73 5.58 -1.06
N PHE A 112 21.37 5.51 0.09
CA PHE A 112 20.77 5.03 1.33
C PHE A 112 20.66 6.18 2.31
N ILE A 113 19.47 6.44 2.83
CA ILE A 113 19.22 7.34 3.97
C ILE A 113 18.77 6.45 5.12
N ILE A 114 19.49 6.51 6.23
CA ILE A 114 19.39 5.54 7.31
C ILE A 114 19.07 6.29 8.59
N LEU A 115 18.09 5.78 9.32
CA LEU A 115 17.88 6.11 10.73
C LEU A 115 18.46 4.95 11.54
N PRO A 116 19.64 5.14 12.18
CA PRO A 116 20.25 4.09 12.98
C PRO A 116 19.34 3.66 14.13
N GLU A 117 18.52 4.57 14.64
CA GLU A 117 17.49 4.36 15.66
C GLU A 117 16.25 5.18 15.30
N LEU A 118 15.08 4.82 15.83
CA LEU A 118 13.90 5.65 15.64
C LEU A 118 14.06 6.99 16.39
N PRO A 119 13.52 8.09 15.85
CA PRO A 119 13.55 9.37 16.54
C PRO A 119 12.86 9.28 17.90
N LYS A 120 13.51 9.80 18.95
CA LYS A 120 12.90 9.85 20.29
C LYS A 120 11.96 11.06 20.39
N PRO A 121 10.90 11.00 21.23
CA PRO A 121 9.93 12.09 21.33
C PRO A 121 10.52 13.47 21.69
N ASP A 122 11.59 13.47 22.49
CA ASP A 122 12.33 14.61 23.01
C ASP A 122 13.53 15.01 22.14
N GLN A 123 13.79 14.29 21.06
CA GLN A 123 14.91 14.55 20.18
C GLN A 123 14.54 15.63 19.15
N GLU A 124 15.23 16.77 19.19
CA GLU A 124 14.96 17.89 18.28
C GLU A 124 15.24 17.55 16.81
N GLU A 125 16.32 16.80 16.54
CA GLU A 125 16.69 16.35 15.20
C GLU A 125 17.02 14.86 15.20
N PRO A 126 16.38 14.06 14.31
CA PRO A 126 16.65 12.63 14.24
C PRO A 126 18.10 12.37 13.83
N LEU A 127 18.69 11.27 14.32
CA LEU A 127 20.00 10.84 13.86
C LEU A 127 19.87 10.29 12.44
N VAL A 128 20.58 10.88 11.50
CA VAL A 128 20.53 10.49 10.09
C VAL A 128 21.95 10.17 9.63
N LEU A 129 22.08 9.02 8.98
CA LEU A 129 23.27 8.62 8.24
C LEU A 129 22.87 8.43 6.77
N ALA A 130 23.63 8.96 5.84
CA ALA A 130 23.40 8.78 4.41
C ALA A 130 24.64 8.22 3.73
N PHE A 131 24.45 7.28 2.81
CA PHE A 131 25.48 6.81 1.88
C PHE A 131 25.02 7.12 0.47
N LEU A 132 25.75 8.00 -0.21
CA LEU A 132 25.47 8.37 -1.59
C LEU A 132 26.59 7.83 -2.47
N LYS A 133 26.26 6.95 -3.42
CA LYS A 133 27.27 6.42 -4.34
C LYS A 133 27.83 7.58 -5.17
N ALA A 134 29.13 7.82 -5.04
CA ALA A 134 29.80 8.93 -5.70
C ALA A 134 30.78 8.41 -6.76
N GLU A 135 30.73 8.98 -7.96
CA GLU A 135 31.78 8.79 -8.97
C GLU A 135 32.97 9.70 -8.68
N ASN A 136 32.69 10.90 -8.16
CA ASN A 136 33.72 11.87 -7.79
C ASN A 136 33.29 12.61 -6.52
N LEU A 137 33.88 12.21 -5.39
CA LEU A 137 33.58 12.78 -4.08
C LEU A 137 33.87 14.29 -4.01
N ASN A 138 34.96 14.76 -4.60
CA ASN A 138 35.30 16.19 -4.58
C ASN A 138 34.27 17.01 -5.34
N THR A 139 33.85 16.54 -6.52
CA THR A 139 32.81 17.19 -7.32
C THR A 139 31.47 17.21 -6.57
N PHE A 140 31.16 16.13 -5.85
CA PHE A 140 29.98 16.09 -4.98
C PHE A 140 30.07 17.11 -3.85
N VAL A 141 31.18 17.16 -3.12
CA VAL A 141 31.37 18.13 -2.04
C VAL A 141 31.30 19.57 -2.55
N GLU A 142 31.89 19.88 -3.70
CA GLU A 142 31.81 21.20 -4.33
C GLU A 142 30.40 21.60 -4.78
N GLY A 143 29.58 20.63 -5.19
CA GLY A 143 28.20 20.86 -5.60
C GLY A 143 27.23 20.92 -4.41
N ALA A 144 27.37 20.00 -3.46
CA ALA A 144 26.44 19.84 -2.34
C ALA A 144 26.58 20.93 -1.27
N PHE A 145 27.75 21.55 -1.14
CA PHE A 145 28.01 22.56 -0.11
C PHE A 145 28.42 23.90 -0.71
N LYS A 146 27.89 24.97 -0.12
CA LYS A 146 28.26 26.35 -0.49
C LYS A 146 29.72 26.62 -0.14
N LYS A 147 30.30 27.68 -0.70
CA LYS A 147 31.73 27.98 -0.54
C LYS A 147 32.08 28.22 0.94
N GLU A 148 31.24 28.96 1.63
CA GLU A 148 31.37 29.34 3.04
C GLU A 148 31.30 28.11 3.95
N GLU A 149 30.39 27.17 3.63
CA GLU A 149 30.27 25.89 4.34
C GLU A 149 31.53 25.03 4.13
N ARG A 150 32.12 25.05 2.93
CA ARG A 150 33.38 24.34 2.63
C ARG A 150 34.58 24.95 3.35
N GLU A 151 34.61 26.26 3.55
CA GLU A 151 35.66 26.94 4.33
C GLU A 151 35.62 26.55 5.82
N SER A 152 34.46 26.10 6.33
CA SER A 152 34.32 25.58 7.69
C SER A 152 34.86 24.15 7.89
N MET A 153 35.23 23.45 6.80
CA MET A 153 35.62 22.05 6.84
C MET A 153 36.88 21.79 7.66
N LYS A 154 36.75 20.94 8.68
CA LYS A 154 37.87 20.51 9.54
C LYS A 154 38.00 19.00 9.48
N LYS A 155 39.17 18.53 9.05
CA LYS A 155 39.51 17.11 9.06
C LYS A 155 39.85 16.65 10.47
N ASP A 156 39.30 15.52 10.86
CA ASP A 156 39.64 14.74 12.04
C ASP A 156 39.77 13.26 11.65
N GLY A 157 41.00 12.86 11.35
CA GLY A 157 41.29 11.56 10.76
C GLY A 157 40.58 11.38 9.42
N ALA A 158 39.77 10.31 9.31
CA ALA A 158 38.99 10.00 8.11
C ALA A 158 37.67 10.78 7.99
N ILE A 159 37.28 11.55 9.02
CA ILE A 159 36.02 12.29 9.06
C ILE A 159 36.31 13.78 8.88
N THR A 160 35.55 14.43 8.02
CA THR A 160 35.53 15.89 7.85
C THR A 160 34.27 16.45 8.49
N ALA A 161 34.42 17.33 9.47
CA ALA A 161 33.30 18.09 10.04
C ALA A 161 33.11 19.39 9.27
N LEU A 162 31.86 19.79 9.01
CA LEU A 162 31.50 21.10 8.46
C LEU A 162 30.32 21.69 9.22
N GLU A 163 30.19 23.00 9.15
CA GLU A 163 29.05 23.76 9.63
C GLU A 163 28.28 24.33 8.43
N THR A 164 26.98 24.06 8.39
CA THR A 164 26.08 24.61 7.38
C THR A 164 25.70 26.04 7.73
N GLU A 165 25.17 26.81 6.78
CA GLU A 165 24.72 28.19 7.01
C GLU A 165 23.71 28.33 8.16
N ASN A 166 22.94 27.26 8.43
CA ASN A 166 21.94 27.23 9.50
C ASN A 166 22.55 26.86 10.88
N GLY A 167 23.88 26.83 11.02
CA GLY A 167 24.60 26.46 12.24
C GLY A 167 24.58 24.96 12.55
N ARG A 168 24.09 24.11 11.63
CA ARG A 168 24.09 22.65 11.81
C ARG A 168 25.45 22.08 11.46
N LYS A 169 25.91 21.14 12.29
CA LYS A 169 27.14 20.38 12.00
C LYS A 169 26.82 19.12 11.22
N LEU A 170 27.58 18.89 10.16
CA LEU A 170 27.56 17.64 9.39
C LEU A 170 28.96 17.02 9.40
N PHE A 171 28.99 15.71 9.31
CA PHE A 171 30.20 14.91 9.28
C PHE A 171 30.22 14.09 8.00
N LEU A 172 31.35 14.11 7.31
CA LEU A 172 31.53 13.46 6.01
C LEU A 172 32.73 12.54 6.03
N ALA A 173 32.64 11.41 5.35
CA ALA A 173 33.75 10.52 5.10
C ALA A 173 33.56 9.80 3.76
N GLU A 174 34.66 9.28 3.22
CA GLU A 174 34.59 8.31 2.13
C GLU A 174 34.49 6.90 2.72
N HIS A 175 33.57 6.09 2.22
CA HIS A 175 33.41 4.71 2.67
C HIS A 175 32.98 3.79 1.54
N LYS A 176 33.82 2.81 1.17
CA LYS A 176 33.50 1.77 0.18
C LYS A 176 32.94 2.33 -1.15
N GLY A 177 33.45 3.48 -1.60
CA GLY A 177 32.99 4.17 -2.82
C GLY A 177 31.70 4.99 -2.65
N PHE A 178 31.30 5.30 -1.41
CA PHE A 178 30.19 6.19 -1.08
C PHE A 178 30.71 7.45 -0.38
N ALA A 179 30.02 8.56 -0.62
CA ALA A 179 30.02 9.71 0.28
C ALA A 179 29.14 9.36 1.48
N ALA A 180 29.75 9.13 2.64
CA ALA A 180 29.05 8.89 3.89
C ALA A 180 28.85 10.22 4.63
N ILE A 181 27.61 10.57 4.97
CA ILE A 181 27.24 11.85 5.60
C ILE A 181 26.39 11.58 6.83
N SER A 182 26.64 12.27 7.93
CA SER A 182 25.82 12.15 9.15
C SER A 182 25.69 13.50 9.85
N ASN A 183 24.59 13.71 10.56
CA ASN A 183 24.48 14.82 11.52
C ASN A 183 25.12 14.50 12.88
N ASP A 184 25.60 13.27 13.08
CA ASP A 184 26.31 12.84 14.27
C ASP A 184 27.63 12.11 13.96
N LYS A 185 28.71 12.56 14.59
CA LYS A 185 30.07 12.05 14.37
C LYS A 185 30.25 10.64 14.90
N ALA A 186 29.63 10.33 16.04
CA ALA A 186 29.78 9.02 16.67
C ALA A 186 29.08 7.94 15.83
N GLN A 187 27.90 8.24 15.28
CA GLN A 187 27.19 7.38 14.34
C GLN A 187 27.97 7.17 13.05
N LEU A 188 28.54 8.22 12.46
CA LEU A 188 29.38 8.08 11.28
C LEU A 188 30.59 7.19 11.59
N LYS A 189 31.32 7.47 12.68
CA LYS A 189 32.47 6.65 13.09
C LYS A 189 32.09 5.19 13.31
N LYS A 190 30.94 4.92 13.94
CA LYS A 190 30.42 3.57 14.15
C LYS A 190 30.12 2.88 12.82
N ALA A 191 29.52 3.59 11.87
CA ALA A 191 29.21 3.05 10.55
C ALA A 191 30.47 2.74 9.74
N LEU A 192 31.48 3.61 9.77
CA LEU A 192 32.76 3.38 9.10
C LEU A 192 33.51 2.16 9.65
N ALA A 193 33.34 1.86 10.94
CA ALA A 193 33.94 0.72 11.61
C ALA A 193 33.08 -0.57 11.53
N ALA A 194 31.87 -0.50 10.97
CA ALA A 194 30.96 -1.65 10.94
C ALA A 194 31.49 -2.73 9.99
N THR A 195 31.62 -3.95 10.52
CA THR A 195 31.99 -5.15 9.75
C THR A 195 30.77 -5.95 9.31
N GLU A 196 29.66 -5.87 10.05
CA GLU A 196 28.39 -6.49 9.69
C GLU A 196 27.47 -5.50 8.97
N SER A 197 26.83 -5.98 7.90
CA SER A 197 25.81 -5.25 7.16
C SER A 197 24.40 -5.54 7.69
N MET A 198 23.44 -4.74 7.23
CA MET A 198 22.02 -4.99 7.47
C MET A 198 21.66 -6.44 7.14
N LYS A 199 20.98 -7.10 8.08
CA LYS A 199 20.42 -8.45 7.90
C LYS A 199 18.99 -8.29 7.41
N ILE A 200 18.77 -8.65 6.16
CA ILE A 200 17.50 -8.62 5.46
C ILE A 200 17.39 -9.92 4.66
N ASP A 201 16.18 -10.45 4.50
CA ASP A 201 15.94 -11.59 3.64
C ASP A 201 16.39 -11.31 2.19
N GLU A 202 16.89 -12.32 1.49
CA GLU A 202 17.45 -12.17 0.15
C GLU A 202 16.43 -11.63 -0.85
N ILE A 203 15.18 -12.11 -0.78
CA ILE A 203 14.11 -11.69 -1.67
C ILE A 203 13.71 -10.24 -1.35
N GLN A 204 13.56 -9.90 -0.07
CA GLN A 204 13.26 -8.52 0.33
C GLN A 204 14.38 -7.55 -0.07
N SER A 205 15.64 -7.94 0.11
CA SER A 205 16.82 -7.19 -0.31
C SER A 205 16.81 -6.91 -1.81
N ALA A 206 16.60 -7.94 -2.61
CA ALA A 206 16.56 -7.81 -4.05
C ALA A 206 15.44 -6.88 -4.51
N LYS A 207 14.25 -6.97 -3.89
CA LYS A 207 13.13 -6.07 -4.18
C LYS A 207 13.41 -4.62 -3.78
N LEU A 208 13.93 -4.41 -2.57
CA LEU A 208 14.28 -3.09 -2.06
C LEU A 208 15.28 -2.38 -2.98
N LEU A 209 16.27 -3.11 -3.49
CA LEU A 209 17.30 -2.58 -4.38
C LEU A 209 16.85 -2.45 -5.83
N ALA A 210 15.93 -3.30 -6.28
CA ALA A 210 15.39 -3.25 -7.62
C ALA A 210 14.40 -2.08 -7.80
N SER A 211 13.77 -1.62 -6.72
CA SER A 211 12.74 -0.58 -6.78
C SER A 211 13.29 0.83 -6.94
N ASP A 212 12.52 1.73 -7.53
CA ASP A 212 12.91 3.15 -7.67
C ASP A 212 13.11 3.83 -6.32
N ILE A 213 12.15 3.63 -5.42
CA ILE A 213 12.23 4.03 -4.02
C ILE A 213 11.91 2.81 -3.17
N GLY A 214 12.70 2.59 -2.13
CA GLY A 214 12.50 1.52 -1.16
C GLY A 214 12.53 2.08 0.25
N LEU A 215 11.69 1.58 1.13
CA LEU A 215 11.70 1.84 2.56
C LEU A 215 11.74 0.48 3.26
N TYR A 216 12.75 0.26 4.09
CA TYR A 216 12.84 -0.91 4.95
C TYR A 216 12.79 -0.48 6.41
N VAL A 217 11.99 -1.20 7.20
CA VAL A 217 11.88 -1.04 8.65
C VAL A 217 12.25 -2.36 9.31
N GLY A 218 13.29 -2.34 10.13
CA GLY A 218 13.76 -3.51 10.87
C GLY A 218 12.89 -3.78 12.10
N LEU A 219 11.90 -4.67 11.96
CA LEU A 219 10.92 -4.95 13.01
C LEU A 219 11.54 -5.68 14.22
N ASP A 220 12.60 -6.46 14.04
CA ASP A 220 13.37 -7.05 15.15
C ASP A 220 13.87 -6.00 16.14
N ARG A 221 14.37 -4.88 15.59
CA ARG A 221 14.88 -3.79 16.40
C ARG A 221 13.75 -3.00 17.03
N LEU A 222 12.67 -2.75 16.29
CA LEU A 222 11.48 -2.09 16.85
C LEU A 222 10.88 -2.89 18.01
N ALA A 223 10.72 -4.19 17.83
CA ALA A 223 10.21 -5.09 18.86
C ALA A 223 11.10 -5.09 20.11
N LYS A 224 12.42 -4.96 19.95
CA LYS A 224 13.37 -4.92 21.07
C LYS A 224 13.39 -3.55 21.78
N ASP A 225 13.58 -2.48 21.01
CA ASP A 225 13.80 -1.13 21.54
C ASP A 225 12.49 -0.48 22.03
N TYR A 226 11.34 -0.94 21.49
CA TYR A 226 10.01 -0.36 21.74
C TYR A 226 8.97 -1.41 22.18
N ALA A 227 9.40 -2.54 22.76
CA ALA A 227 8.51 -3.63 23.19
C ALA A 227 7.33 -3.12 24.03
N GLU A 228 7.62 -2.28 25.02
CA GLU A 228 6.61 -1.76 25.94
C GLU A 228 5.69 -0.74 25.28
N GLN A 229 6.21 0.11 24.40
CA GLN A 229 5.41 1.06 23.62
C GLN A 229 4.51 0.34 22.60
N ILE A 230 4.96 -0.76 22.01
CA ILE A 230 4.15 -1.61 21.12
C ILE A 230 3.03 -2.27 21.92
N LYS A 231 3.33 -2.82 23.10
CA LYS A 231 2.30 -3.39 24.01
C LYS A 231 1.31 -2.33 24.47
N GLU A 232 1.79 -1.15 24.84
CA GLU A 232 0.95 -0.03 25.26
C GLU A 232 0.10 0.47 24.09
N GLY A 233 0.67 0.63 22.91
CA GLY A 233 -0.04 1.03 21.70
C GLY A 233 -1.11 0.02 21.30
N ARG A 234 -0.81 -1.29 21.38
CA ARG A 234 -1.80 -2.35 21.21
C ARG A 234 -2.94 -2.21 22.20
N LYS A 235 -2.63 -2.05 23.48
CA LYS A 235 -3.63 -1.86 24.53
C LYS A 235 -4.49 -0.61 24.29
N GLN A 236 -3.88 0.52 23.91
CA GLN A 236 -4.60 1.75 23.61
C GLN A 236 -5.53 1.59 22.40
N ILE A 237 -5.13 0.84 21.38
CA ILE A 237 -5.99 0.50 20.23
C ILE A 237 -7.13 -0.42 20.68
N GLU A 238 -6.86 -1.46 21.47
CA GLU A 238 -7.87 -2.37 21.99
C GLU A 238 -8.88 -1.63 22.89
N ASP A 239 -8.41 -0.77 23.80
CA ASP A 239 -9.23 0.06 24.68
C ASP A 239 -10.02 1.10 23.89
N GLY A 240 -9.40 1.75 22.90
CA GLY A 240 -10.04 2.73 22.03
C GLY A 240 -11.13 2.11 21.16
N ILE A 241 -10.90 0.91 20.61
CA ILE A 241 -11.93 0.14 19.88
C ILE A 241 -13.07 -0.23 20.83
N LYS A 242 -12.76 -0.67 22.06
CA LYS A 242 -13.79 -1.00 23.05
C LYS A 242 -14.63 0.22 23.44
N GLN A 243 -14.00 1.37 23.66
CA GLN A 243 -14.69 2.61 23.97
C GLN A 243 -15.55 3.09 22.79
N ALA A 244 -15.03 3.00 21.56
CA ALA A 244 -15.80 3.30 20.36
C ALA A 244 -17.01 2.35 20.23
N GLU A 245 -16.81 1.05 20.40
CA GLU A 245 -17.88 0.03 20.40
C GLU A 245 -19.01 0.39 21.39
N GLU A 246 -18.67 0.82 22.61
CA GLU A 246 -19.66 1.22 23.62
C GLU A 246 -20.49 2.46 23.20
N GLN A 247 -19.88 3.39 22.46
CA GLN A 247 -20.52 4.63 21.99
C GLN A 247 -21.33 4.45 20.70
N LEU A 248 -21.11 3.37 19.97
CA LEU A 248 -21.77 3.13 18.69
C LEU A 248 -23.19 2.57 18.88
N PRO A 249 -24.14 2.92 17.99
CA PRO A 249 -25.43 2.24 17.87
C PRO A 249 -25.25 0.73 17.67
N LYS A 250 -26.24 -0.06 18.09
CA LYS A 250 -26.17 -1.53 18.13
C LYS A 250 -25.76 -2.16 16.79
N GLU A 251 -26.23 -1.58 15.68
CA GLU A 251 -25.96 -2.03 14.32
C GLU A 251 -24.50 -1.79 13.90
N GLN A 252 -23.85 -0.74 14.42
CA GLN A 252 -22.44 -0.42 14.13
C GLN A 252 -21.48 -1.22 15.02
N ARG A 253 -21.93 -1.67 16.20
CA ARG A 253 -21.12 -2.54 17.09
C ARG A 253 -20.73 -3.85 16.44
N GLU A 254 -21.64 -4.47 15.68
CA GLU A 254 -21.36 -5.74 14.99
C GLU A 254 -20.28 -5.61 13.92
N GLN A 255 -20.23 -4.48 13.21
CA GLN A 255 -19.18 -4.17 12.24
C GLN A 255 -17.83 -3.90 12.93
N PHE A 256 -17.84 -3.18 14.05
CA PHE A 256 -16.64 -2.91 14.85
C PHE A 256 -16.09 -4.15 15.54
N ALA A 257 -16.94 -5.11 15.88
CA ALA A 257 -16.50 -6.38 16.44
C ALA A 257 -15.65 -7.19 15.45
N ILE A 258 -15.77 -6.99 14.13
CA ILE A 258 -14.89 -7.61 13.14
C ILE A 258 -13.50 -6.96 13.19
N VAL A 259 -13.45 -5.63 13.24
CA VAL A 259 -12.20 -4.87 13.36
C VAL A 259 -11.44 -5.29 14.62
N LYS A 260 -12.15 -5.39 15.75
CA LYS A 260 -11.60 -5.87 17.03
C LYS A 260 -10.98 -7.26 16.92
N ASP A 261 -11.66 -8.20 16.27
CA ASP A 261 -11.16 -9.58 16.10
C ASP A 261 -9.90 -9.64 15.21
N LEU A 262 -9.68 -8.62 14.35
CA LEU A 262 -8.50 -8.53 13.49
C LEU A 262 -7.26 -7.93 14.18
N VAL A 263 -7.44 -7.17 15.27
CA VAL A 263 -6.32 -6.50 15.97
C VAL A 263 -5.29 -7.51 16.43
N GLY A 264 -5.70 -8.55 17.15
CA GLY A 264 -4.81 -9.58 17.67
C GLY A 264 -3.96 -10.24 16.58
N PRO A 265 -4.57 -10.80 15.51
CA PRO A 265 -3.85 -11.35 14.37
C PRO A 265 -2.89 -10.38 13.67
N ILE A 266 -3.24 -9.10 13.52
CA ILE A 266 -2.35 -8.09 12.92
C ILE A 266 -1.12 -7.88 13.80
N PHE A 267 -1.30 -7.72 15.11
CA PHE A 267 -0.17 -7.59 16.04
C PHE A 267 0.69 -8.86 16.08
N GLN A 268 0.08 -10.04 16.05
CA GLN A 268 0.82 -11.30 15.93
C GLN A 268 1.65 -11.34 14.63
N ALA A 269 1.09 -10.91 13.50
CA ALA A 269 1.81 -10.85 12.24
C ALA A 269 2.99 -9.87 12.30
N LEU A 270 2.84 -8.73 12.99
CA LEU A 270 3.92 -7.78 13.22
C LEU A 270 5.02 -8.36 14.13
N GLU A 271 4.65 -9.04 15.22
CA GLU A 271 5.61 -9.71 16.12
C GLU A 271 6.38 -10.85 15.42
N ASP A 272 5.68 -11.58 14.56
CA ASP A 272 6.23 -12.67 13.74
C ASP A 272 7.08 -12.17 12.56
N SER A 273 7.04 -10.87 12.25
CA SER A 273 7.79 -10.27 11.14
C SER A 273 9.19 -9.83 11.56
N GLN A 274 10.19 -10.11 10.72
CA GLN A 274 11.58 -9.67 10.87
C GLN A 274 11.80 -8.24 10.38
N GLY A 275 11.10 -7.87 9.30
CA GLY A 275 11.23 -6.57 8.66
C GLY A 275 10.14 -6.33 7.63
N LEU A 276 9.80 -5.05 7.45
CA LEU A 276 8.81 -4.58 6.49
C LEU A 276 9.52 -3.77 5.39
N ALA A 277 9.31 -4.14 4.14
CA ALA A 277 9.78 -3.39 2.98
C ALA A 277 8.57 -2.80 2.24
N ALA A 278 8.55 -1.49 2.01
CA ALA A 278 7.61 -0.80 1.15
C ALA A 278 8.37 -0.24 -0.06
N THR A 279 7.88 -0.46 -1.27
CA THR A 279 8.56 -0.06 -2.50
C THR A 279 7.64 0.74 -3.42
N ILE A 280 8.25 1.63 -4.20
CA ILE A 280 7.59 2.39 -5.27
C ILE A 280 8.42 2.21 -6.53
N ASP A 281 7.74 1.88 -7.62
CA ASP A 281 8.32 1.77 -8.96
C ASP A 281 7.50 2.59 -9.97
N PHE A 282 8.18 3.47 -10.69
CA PHE A 282 7.58 4.26 -11.76
C PHE A 282 7.67 3.47 -13.07
N LYS A 283 6.51 3.08 -13.60
CA LYS A 283 6.35 2.61 -14.97
C LYS A 283 5.72 3.74 -15.79
N ALA A 284 5.96 3.73 -17.10
CA ALA A 284 5.44 4.78 -17.95
C ALA A 284 3.91 4.92 -17.85
N GLU A 285 3.17 3.84 -17.57
CA GLU A 285 1.70 3.86 -17.52
C GLU A 285 1.14 3.64 -16.10
N ALA A 286 1.99 3.44 -15.09
CA ALA A 286 1.54 3.09 -13.75
C ALA A 286 2.58 3.39 -12.67
N ILE A 287 2.11 3.64 -11.46
CA ILE A 287 2.91 3.53 -10.25
C ILE A 287 2.65 2.16 -9.65
N VAL A 288 3.72 1.39 -9.45
CA VAL A 288 3.65 0.09 -8.77
C VAL A 288 4.06 0.30 -7.32
N LEU A 289 3.17 -0.06 -6.40
CA LEU A 289 3.45 -0.07 -4.97
C LEU A 289 3.66 -1.51 -4.53
N GLY A 290 4.75 -1.76 -3.80
CA GLY A 290 5.04 -3.05 -3.20
C GLY A 290 5.04 -2.95 -1.68
N LEU A 291 4.57 -4.00 -1.03
CA LEU A 291 4.75 -4.20 0.40
C LEU A 291 5.09 -5.66 0.65
N ASP A 292 6.19 -5.89 1.36
CA ASP A 292 6.72 -7.21 1.63
C ASP A 292 7.14 -7.31 3.10
N THR A 293 6.82 -8.43 3.74
CA THR A 293 7.30 -8.76 5.08
C THR A 293 7.99 -10.12 5.07
N ALA A 294 9.09 -10.24 5.81
CA ALA A 294 9.76 -11.52 6.04
C ALA A 294 9.28 -12.07 7.39
N LEU A 295 8.58 -13.20 7.36
CA LEU A 295 8.11 -13.85 8.58
C LEU A 295 9.19 -14.77 9.14
N ARG A 296 9.28 -14.84 10.46
CA ARG A 296 10.10 -15.84 11.15
C ARG A 296 9.65 -17.24 10.75
N ILE A 297 10.63 -18.08 10.46
CA ILE A 297 10.41 -19.51 10.22
C ILE A 297 9.69 -20.10 11.44
N ASP A 298 8.68 -20.93 11.16
CA ASP A 298 7.85 -21.63 12.15
C ASP A 298 7.00 -20.76 13.09
N SER A 299 6.89 -19.45 12.82
CA SER A 299 5.98 -18.57 13.56
C SER A 299 4.50 -18.95 13.35
N PRO A 300 3.59 -18.60 14.28
CA PRO A 300 2.16 -18.80 14.09
C PRO A 300 1.65 -18.27 12.75
N THR A 301 2.08 -17.06 12.36
CA THR A 301 1.72 -16.44 11.08
C THR A 301 2.32 -17.19 9.90
N SER A 302 3.61 -17.56 9.96
CA SER A 302 4.27 -18.33 8.89
C SER A 302 3.58 -19.69 8.66
N LYS A 303 3.23 -20.41 9.73
CA LYS A 303 2.48 -21.67 9.64
C LYS A 303 1.09 -21.48 9.03
N SER A 304 0.39 -20.41 9.42
CA SER A 304 -0.95 -20.11 8.92
C SER A 304 -0.93 -19.72 7.43
N LEU A 305 0.15 -19.07 6.97
CA LEU A 305 0.31 -18.63 5.59
C LEU A 305 1.14 -19.59 4.72
N GLY A 306 1.77 -20.63 5.27
CA GLY A 306 2.68 -21.51 4.52
C GLY A 306 2.03 -22.29 3.36
N GLY A 307 0.70 -22.39 3.36
CA GLY A 307 -0.09 -22.93 2.23
C GLY A 307 -0.34 -21.91 1.11
N LEU A 308 0.03 -20.64 1.29
CA LEU A 308 -0.05 -19.60 0.27
C LEU A 308 1.17 -19.67 -0.62
N LYS A 309 0.96 -19.86 -1.91
CA LYS A 309 1.99 -19.72 -2.93
C LYS A 309 1.59 -18.57 -3.86
N PRO A 310 2.56 -17.75 -4.30
CA PRO A 310 2.31 -16.84 -5.42
C PRO A 310 1.72 -17.62 -6.59
N GLY A 311 0.69 -17.08 -7.21
CA GLY A 311 0.03 -17.67 -8.37
C GLY A 311 -0.19 -16.63 -9.45
N THR A 312 -0.27 -17.08 -10.69
CA THR A 312 -0.65 -16.23 -11.81
C THR A 312 -2.17 -16.10 -11.86
N ASN A 313 -2.67 -14.87 -12.06
CA ASN A 313 -4.09 -14.68 -12.34
C ASN A 313 -4.36 -14.99 -13.83
N THR A 314 -4.89 -16.19 -14.10
CA THR A 314 -5.15 -16.70 -15.44
C THR A 314 -6.37 -16.09 -16.12
N VAL A 315 -7.27 -15.46 -15.36
CA VAL A 315 -8.54 -14.94 -15.88
C VAL A 315 -8.54 -13.43 -16.12
N MET A 316 -7.55 -12.70 -15.60
CA MET A 316 -7.45 -11.25 -15.76
C MET A 316 -7.32 -10.81 -17.23
N ALA A 317 -6.66 -11.60 -18.07
CA ALA A 317 -6.53 -11.32 -19.51
C ALA A 317 -7.87 -11.41 -20.27
N GLY A 318 -8.88 -12.05 -19.68
CA GLY A 318 -10.23 -12.15 -20.26
C GLY A 318 -11.16 -11.01 -19.88
N LEU A 319 -10.69 -9.98 -19.17
CA LEU A 319 -11.52 -8.84 -18.79
C LEU A 319 -11.69 -7.85 -19.96
N PRO A 320 -12.86 -7.22 -20.10
CA PRO A 320 -13.11 -6.25 -21.17
C PRO A 320 -12.28 -4.99 -20.98
N GLY A 321 -11.77 -4.42 -22.08
CA GLY A 321 -11.09 -3.13 -22.06
C GLY A 321 -12.02 -1.95 -21.72
N GLY A 322 -11.42 -0.80 -21.41
CA GLY A 322 -12.14 0.46 -21.20
C GLY A 322 -12.89 0.60 -19.86
N GLN A 323 -12.76 -0.36 -18.95
CA GLN A 323 -13.30 -0.25 -17.60
C GLN A 323 -12.46 0.68 -16.71
N MET A 324 -13.10 1.25 -15.69
CA MET A 324 -12.47 2.20 -14.77
C MET A 324 -11.54 1.49 -13.78
N MET A 325 -11.93 0.31 -13.31
CA MET A 325 -11.19 -0.45 -12.31
C MET A 325 -11.08 -1.91 -12.74
N TYR A 326 -9.90 -2.50 -12.53
CA TYR A 326 -9.65 -3.92 -12.69
C TYR A 326 -9.08 -4.46 -11.38
N MET A 327 -9.59 -5.60 -10.94
CA MET A 327 -9.07 -6.31 -9.77
C MET A 327 -8.77 -7.75 -10.16
N GLY A 328 -7.72 -8.31 -9.58
CA GLY A 328 -7.36 -9.71 -9.77
C GLY A 328 -6.88 -10.31 -8.46
N SER A 329 -7.34 -11.53 -8.17
CA SER A 329 -6.88 -12.32 -7.03
C SER A 329 -6.67 -13.78 -7.44
N THR A 330 -5.81 -14.47 -6.72
CA THR A 330 -5.76 -15.93 -6.73
C THR A 330 -6.49 -16.44 -5.51
N ASN A 331 -7.55 -17.22 -5.73
CA ASN A 331 -8.25 -17.94 -4.69
C ASN A 331 -7.31 -18.99 -4.09
N ASN A 332 -7.17 -18.93 -2.76
CA ASN A 332 -6.54 -19.98 -1.98
C ASN A 332 -7.59 -20.56 -1.03
N ALA A 333 -7.93 -21.83 -1.24
CA ALA A 333 -9.00 -22.50 -0.49
C ALA A 333 -8.72 -22.49 1.02
N SER A 334 -7.46 -22.61 1.44
CA SER A 334 -7.08 -22.59 2.86
C SER A 334 -7.30 -21.20 3.46
N LEU A 335 -6.94 -20.13 2.74
CA LEU A 335 -7.18 -18.76 3.19
C LEU A 335 -8.67 -18.42 3.24
N LEU A 336 -9.43 -18.81 2.22
CA LEU A 336 -10.87 -18.60 2.19
C LEU A 336 -11.57 -19.33 3.33
N LYS A 337 -11.14 -20.57 3.65
CA LYS A 337 -11.64 -21.31 4.81
C LYS A 337 -11.24 -20.66 6.14
N ALA A 338 -10.01 -20.16 6.26
CA ALA A 338 -9.56 -19.44 7.45
C ALA A 338 -10.32 -18.12 7.66
N ALA A 339 -10.68 -17.43 6.57
CA ALA A 339 -11.45 -16.19 6.58
C ALA A 339 -12.97 -16.42 6.75
N LEU A 340 -13.47 -17.65 6.58
CA LEU A 340 -14.90 -17.96 6.59
C LEU A 340 -15.64 -17.44 7.85
N PRO A 341 -15.12 -17.57 9.08
CA PRO A 341 -15.78 -17.04 10.26
C PRO A 341 -15.97 -15.52 10.20
N LEU A 342 -14.94 -14.79 9.73
CA LEU A 342 -15.00 -13.34 9.55
C LEU A 342 -15.98 -12.95 8.45
N LEU A 343 -15.98 -13.65 7.32
CA LEU A 343 -16.92 -13.39 6.22
C LEU A 343 -18.38 -13.66 6.63
N LYS A 344 -18.62 -14.72 7.41
CA LYS A 344 -19.95 -14.99 7.99
C LYS A 344 -20.38 -13.92 8.97
N LYS A 345 -19.47 -13.41 9.80
CA LYS A 345 -19.75 -12.28 10.73
C LYS A 345 -20.01 -10.98 9.97
N ALA A 346 -19.30 -10.76 8.86
CA ALA A 346 -19.45 -9.61 7.99
C ALA A 346 -20.76 -9.61 7.20
N SER A 347 -21.36 -10.78 6.97
CA SER A 347 -22.61 -10.90 6.23
C SER A 347 -23.44 -12.07 6.75
N PRO A 348 -24.03 -11.94 7.95
CA PRO A 348 -24.74 -13.03 8.61
C PRO A 348 -25.91 -13.55 7.77
N ASP A 349 -26.63 -12.66 7.08
CA ASP A 349 -27.75 -13.01 6.21
C ASP A 349 -27.31 -13.84 4.99
N ALA A 350 -26.06 -13.67 4.55
CA ALA A 350 -25.47 -14.41 3.45
C ALA A 350 -24.58 -15.59 3.91
N ALA A 351 -24.51 -15.89 5.22
CA ALA A 351 -23.52 -16.83 5.77
C ALA A 351 -23.54 -18.22 5.10
N LYS A 352 -24.73 -18.76 4.81
CA LYS A 352 -24.89 -20.05 4.09
C LYS A 352 -24.43 -19.95 2.64
N ALA A 353 -24.74 -18.85 1.96
CA ALA A 353 -24.33 -18.63 0.57
C ALA A 353 -22.81 -18.43 0.46
N ILE A 354 -22.20 -17.73 1.42
CA ILE A 354 -20.75 -17.56 1.54
C ILE A 354 -20.07 -18.93 1.71
N GLU A 355 -20.57 -19.76 2.62
CA GLU A 355 -20.04 -21.10 2.85
C GLU A 355 -20.13 -21.99 1.60
N ALA A 356 -21.28 -22.00 0.93
CA ALA A 356 -21.47 -22.72 -0.33
C ALA A 356 -20.54 -22.21 -1.44
N THR A 357 -20.35 -20.88 -1.53
CA THR A 357 -19.42 -20.28 -2.49
C THR A 357 -17.99 -20.72 -2.21
N ILE A 358 -17.52 -20.62 -0.96
CA ILE A 358 -16.15 -21.02 -0.61
C ILE A 358 -15.91 -22.52 -0.82
N ALA A 359 -16.92 -23.37 -0.59
CA ALA A 359 -16.82 -24.80 -0.85
C ALA A 359 -16.58 -25.15 -2.34
N THR A 360 -16.96 -24.26 -3.27
CA THR A 360 -16.94 -24.50 -4.73
C THR A 360 -15.82 -23.78 -5.47
N LEU A 361 -15.13 -22.81 -4.85
CA LEU A 361 -14.06 -22.03 -5.51
C LEU A 361 -12.71 -22.77 -5.61
N GLY A 362 -12.39 -23.66 -4.66
CA GLY A 362 -11.09 -24.34 -4.61
C GLY A 362 -9.89 -23.37 -4.66
N ASN A 363 -8.79 -23.83 -5.25
CA ASN A 363 -7.69 -22.94 -5.66
C ASN A 363 -7.90 -22.53 -7.11
N GLY A 364 -7.71 -21.26 -7.44
CA GLY A 364 -7.90 -20.76 -8.81
C GLY A 364 -7.69 -19.26 -8.92
N ALA A 365 -8.05 -18.66 -10.04
CA ALA A 365 -8.00 -17.23 -10.26
C ALA A 365 -9.40 -16.60 -10.27
N ALA A 366 -9.48 -15.36 -9.82
CA ALA A 366 -10.65 -14.51 -9.92
C ALA A 366 -10.22 -13.14 -10.43
N ALA A 367 -11.00 -12.53 -11.30
CA ALA A 367 -10.76 -11.17 -11.75
C ALA A 367 -12.08 -10.44 -11.97
N SER A 368 -12.06 -9.13 -11.78
CA SER A 368 -13.21 -8.27 -11.98
C SER A 368 -12.82 -7.00 -12.72
N ALA A 369 -13.74 -6.50 -13.54
CA ALA A 369 -13.65 -5.19 -14.18
C ALA A 369 -14.95 -4.41 -13.93
N VAL A 370 -14.83 -3.15 -13.54
CA VAL A 370 -15.97 -2.28 -13.21
C VAL A 370 -15.81 -0.91 -13.86
N GLY A 371 -16.87 -0.44 -14.50
CA GLY A 371 -16.99 0.88 -15.11
C GLY A 371 -18.01 1.78 -14.42
N ILE A 372 -18.06 3.04 -14.88
CA ILE A 372 -19.09 4.03 -14.51
C ILE A 372 -19.78 4.50 -15.79
N PRO A 373 -21.13 4.46 -15.89
CA PRO A 373 -22.10 3.93 -14.92
C PRO A 373 -21.90 2.43 -14.64
N LEU A 374 -22.46 1.90 -13.54
CA LEU A 374 -22.19 0.55 -13.02
C LEU A 374 -22.43 -0.53 -14.09
N VAL A 375 -21.34 -0.95 -14.70
CA VAL A 375 -21.25 -2.01 -15.70
C VAL A 375 -19.98 -2.77 -15.39
N GLY A 376 -20.03 -4.10 -15.38
CA GLY A 376 -18.85 -4.86 -14.99
C GLY A 376 -18.96 -6.36 -15.22
N LEU A 377 -17.82 -7.01 -15.16
CA LEU A 377 -17.66 -8.45 -15.30
C LEU A 377 -16.81 -8.98 -14.15
N ASP A 378 -17.31 -9.99 -13.44
CA ASP A 378 -16.56 -10.84 -12.54
C ASP A 378 -16.40 -12.24 -13.18
N ILE A 379 -15.16 -12.72 -13.26
CA ILE A 379 -14.83 -14.08 -13.69
C ILE A 379 -14.14 -14.80 -12.54
N ARG A 380 -14.56 -16.02 -12.22
CA ARG A 380 -13.92 -16.83 -11.17
C ARG A 380 -13.79 -18.28 -11.62
N GLU A 381 -12.60 -18.85 -11.47
CA GLU A 381 -12.40 -20.29 -11.57
C GLU A 381 -13.07 -20.99 -10.38
N ALA A 382 -13.66 -22.15 -10.63
CA ALA A 382 -14.37 -22.94 -9.63
C ALA A 382 -14.15 -24.43 -9.88
N THR A 383 -14.10 -25.22 -8.81
CA THR A 383 -14.01 -26.69 -8.90
C THR A 383 -15.35 -27.31 -9.31
N ASN A 384 -16.46 -26.63 -8.99
CA ASN A 384 -17.79 -26.96 -9.47
C ASN A 384 -18.52 -25.68 -9.94
N PRO A 385 -18.31 -25.25 -11.20
CA PRO A 385 -18.84 -23.98 -11.69
C PRO A 385 -20.36 -23.88 -11.66
N ALA A 386 -21.08 -24.98 -11.89
CA ALA A 386 -22.54 -24.98 -11.87
C ALA A 386 -23.10 -24.74 -10.45
N GLU A 387 -22.50 -25.38 -9.44
CA GLU A 387 -22.86 -25.10 -8.04
C GLU A 387 -22.39 -23.72 -7.58
N ALA A 388 -21.20 -23.28 -8.01
CA ALA A 388 -20.67 -21.97 -7.71
C ALA A 388 -21.54 -20.84 -8.30
N ALA A 389 -22.09 -21.01 -9.51
CA ALA A 389 -23.03 -20.05 -10.10
C ALA A 389 -24.34 -19.95 -9.31
N LYS A 390 -24.88 -21.10 -8.86
CA LYS A 390 -26.06 -21.12 -7.97
C LYS A 390 -25.77 -20.44 -6.63
N ALA A 391 -24.60 -20.71 -6.05
CA ALA A 391 -24.16 -20.10 -4.80
C ALA A 391 -23.93 -18.59 -4.95
N ALA A 392 -23.36 -18.14 -6.08
CA ALA A 392 -23.19 -16.72 -6.38
C ALA A 392 -24.53 -16.00 -6.54
N LEU A 393 -25.50 -16.59 -7.25
CA LEU A 393 -26.84 -16.03 -7.38
C LEU A 393 -27.53 -15.91 -6.01
N ALA A 394 -27.45 -16.96 -5.18
CA ALA A 394 -27.96 -16.93 -3.81
C ALA A 394 -27.20 -15.92 -2.94
N TYR A 395 -25.89 -15.76 -3.14
CA TYR A 395 -25.11 -14.76 -2.42
C TYR A 395 -25.60 -13.36 -2.77
N VAL A 396 -25.73 -12.99 -4.05
CA VAL A 396 -26.20 -11.67 -4.46
C VAL A 396 -27.63 -11.39 -3.95
N GLU A 397 -28.51 -12.38 -3.99
CA GLU A 397 -29.88 -12.28 -3.45
C GLU A 397 -29.88 -11.93 -1.95
N ASN A 398 -28.97 -12.52 -1.17
CA ASN A 398 -28.93 -12.38 0.28
C ASN A 398 -27.96 -11.28 0.77
N SER A 399 -26.90 -10.96 0.02
CA SER A 399 -25.84 -10.03 0.42
C SER A 399 -26.24 -8.57 0.25
N LEU A 400 -27.13 -8.27 -0.68
CA LEU A 400 -27.67 -6.91 -0.82
C LEU A 400 -28.73 -6.59 0.24
N ALA A 401 -29.13 -7.59 1.04
CA ALA A 401 -29.85 -7.41 2.29
C ALA A 401 -28.91 -7.26 3.52
N SER A 402 -27.60 -7.46 3.36
CA SER A 402 -26.60 -7.54 4.45
C SER A 402 -26.21 -6.18 5.04
N PRO A 403 -25.92 -6.11 6.36
CA PRO A 403 -25.65 -4.86 7.08
C PRO A 403 -24.38 -4.07 6.70
N ILE A 404 -23.43 -4.60 5.89
CA ILE A 404 -22.18 -3.88 5.53
C ILE A 404 -22.32 -2.94 4.32
N GLY A 405 -23.51 -2.88 3.72
CA GLY A 405 -23.79 -1.92 2.67
C GLY A 405 -25.19 -2.18 2.16
N LYS A 406 -26.19 -1.75 2.94
CA LYS A 406 -27.60 -1.76 2.51
C LYS A 406 -27.71 -0.84 1.30
N THR A 407 -27.40 -1.34 0.12
CA THR A 407 -27.94 -0.77 -1.11
C THR A 407 -29.41 -1.07 -1.01
N PRO A 408 -30.25 -0.06 -0.73
CA PRO A 408 -31.62 -0.36 -0.39
C PRO A 408 -32.32 -0.75 -1.69
N VAL A 409 -32.96 -1.92 -1.66
CA VAL A 409 -33.66 -2.49 -2.81
C VAL A 409 -35.15 -2.49 -2.49
N LYS A 410 -35.97 -2.04 -3.44
CA LYS A 410 -37.44 -2.12 -3.32
C LYS A 410 -37.86 -3.58 -3.48
N GLY A 411 -38.37 -4.17 -2.39
CA GLY A 411 -38.88 -5.54 -2.39
C GLY A 411 -37.81 -6.61 -2.62
N LYS A 412 -38.23 -7.78 -3.11
CA LYS A 412 -37.33 -8.91 -3.41
C LYS A 412 -36.79 -8.81 -4.85
N PRO A 413 -35.53 -9.22 -5.11
CA PRO A 413 -35.00 -9.33 -6.46
C PRO A 413 -35.87 -10.24 -7.34
N LYS A 414 -36.08 -9.85 -8.60
CA LYS A 414 -36.75 -10.71 -9.59
C LYS A 414 -35.70 -11.58 -10.29
N ILE A 415 -35.75 -12.89 -10.05
CA ILE A 415 -34.85 -13.87 -10.66
C ILE A 415 -35.58 -14.57 -11.81
N THR A 416 -34.92 -14.68 -12.97
CA THR A 416 -35.36 -15.44 -14.14
C THR A 416 -34.25 -16.41 -14.52
N ALA A 417 -34.47 -17.71 -14.33
CA ALA A 417 -33.52 -18.75 -14.70
C ALA A 417 -33.39 -18.85 -16.24
N ASP A 418 -32.20 -19.19 -16.73
CA ASP A 418 -31.91 -19.38 -18.16
C ASP A 418 -32.46 -18.26 -19.06
N ALA A 419 -32.36 -17.01 -18.59
CA ALA A 419 -32.97 -15.84 -19.22
C ALA A 419 -32.32 -15.47 -20.55
N ALA A 420 -31.05 -15.80 -20.76
CA ALA A 420 -30.31 -15.52 -21.99
C ALA A 420 -29.21 -16.56 -22.24
N THR A 421 -28.77 -16.67 -23.49
CA THR A 421 -27.57 -17.42 -23.87
C THR A 421 -26.59 -16.46 -24.55
N LEU A 422 -25.46 -16.19 -23.91
CA LEU A 422 -24.43 -15.24 -24.37
C LEU A 422 -23.12 -15.99 -24.56
N SER A 423 -22.50 -15.88 -25.73
CA SER A 423 -21.25 -16.57 -26.07
C SER A 423 -21.27 -18.09 -25.74
N GLY A 424 -22.42 -18.73 -25.94
CA GLY A 424 -22.63 -20.16 -25.66
C GLY A 424 -22.89 -20.51 -24.18
N ILE A 425 -22.93 -19.53 -23.28
CA ILE A 425 -23.18 -19.72 -21.84
C ILE A 425 -24.62 -19.32 -21.53
N LYS A 426 -25.33 -20.15 -20.76
CA LYS A 426 -26.66 -19.80 -20.23
C LYS A 426 -26.52 -18.93 -18.99
N PHE A 427 -27.26 -17.83 -18.96
CA PHE A 427 -27.27 -16.89 -17.86
C PHE A 427 -28.66 -16.82 -17.20
N SER A 428 -28.68 -16.94 -15.88
CA SER A 428 -29.80 -16.49 -15.07
C SER A 428 -29.73 -14.98 -14.88
N LYS A 429 -30.88 -14.31 -14.90
CA LYS A 429 -30.99 -12.86 -14.74
C LYS A 429 -31.62 -12.51 -13.40
N MET A 430 -31.01 -11.59 -12.68
CA MET A 430 -31.55 -10.97 -11.48
C MET A 430 -31.76 -9.48 -11.74
N VAL A 431 -32.95 -8.96 -11.45
CA VAL A 431 -33.27 -7.53 -11.54
C VAL A 431 -33.66 -7.01 -10.17
N MET A 432 -33.05 -5.90 -9.77
CA MET A 432 -33.25 -5.24 -8.49
C MET A 432 -33.62 -3.78 -8.72
N GLU A 433 -34.65 -3.29 -8.07
CA GLU A 433 -35.05 -1.88 -8.12
C GLU A 433 -34.43 -1.15 -6.93
N ILE A 434 -33.72 -0.05 -7.19
CA ILE A 434 -33.04 0.68 -6.12
C ILE A 434 -34.01 1.60 -5.40
N ASP A 435 -34.04 1.52 -4.07
CA ASP A 435 -34.83 2.38 -3.20
C ASP A 435 -34.06 3.67 -2.90
N LEU A 436 -33.91 4.51 -3.92
CA LEU A 436 -33.25 5.81 -3.81
C LEU A 436 -33.90 6.73 -2.75
N GLU A 437 -35.19 6.55 -2.45
CA GLU A 437 -35.91 7.32 -1.44
C GLU A 437 -35.43 6.99 -0.02
N SER A 438 -35.19 5.70 0.26
CA SER A 438 -34.63 5.30 1.55
C SER A 438 -33.18 5.78 1.76
N LEU A 439 -32.40 6.00 0.68
CA LEU A 439 -31.05 6.59 0.78
C LEU A 439 -31.10 8.06 1.24
N THR A 440 -32.14 8.79 0.87
CA THR A 440 -32.33 10.20 1.30
C THR A 440 -32.87 10.33 2.72
N ASN A 441 -33.39 9.25 3.30
CA ASN A 441 -34.02 9.25 4.63
C ASN A 441 -33.03 9.00 5.78
N GLN A 442 -31.72 9.05 5.54
CA GLN A 442 -30.73 8.92 6.61
C GLN A 442 -30.78 10.13 7.56
N GLU A 443 -30.97 9.87 8.85
CA GLU A 443 -30.96 10.90 9.89
C GLU A 443 -29.55 11.51 10.04
N GLY A 444 -29.47 12.82 10.29
CA GLY A 444 -28.21 13.52 10.58
C GLY A 444 -27.47 14.13 9.39
N LEU A 445 -27.91 13.91 8.14
CA LEU A 445 -27.35 14.57 6.95
C LEU A 445 -28.19 15.80 6.52
N PRO A 446 -27.57 16.92 6.14
CA PRO A 446 -28.28 18.06 5.53
C PRO A 446 -29.03 17.66 4.25
N GLU A 447 -30.21 18.23 4.02
CA GLU A 447 -31.08 17.91 2.86
C GLU A 447 -30.38 18.10 1.51
N GLU A 448 -29.54 19.14 1.38
CA GLU A 448 -28.77 19.38 0.15
C GLU A 448 -27.74 18.27 -0.12
N MET A 449 -27.11 17.75 0.94
CA MET A 449 -26.16 16.64 0.86
C MET A 449 -26.86 15.32 0.54
N LYS A 450 -28.04 15.08 1.12
CA LYS A 450 -28.90 13.92 0.79
C LYS A 450 -29.32 13.94 -0.68
N ALA A 451 -29.80 15.07 -1.18
CA ALA A 451 -30.19 15.22 -2.58
C ALA A 451 -29.00 15.05 -3.54
N GLY A 452 -27.85 15.63 -3.19
CA GLY A 452 -26.59 15.44 -3.94
C GLY A 452 -26.13 13.98 -3.98
N MET A 453 -26.17 13.29 -2.84
CA MET A 453 -25.83 11.87 -2.72
C MET A 453 -26.79 10.98 -3.50
N ALA A 454 -28.11 11.23 -3.42
CA ALA A 454 -29.09 10.47 -4.19
C ALA A 454 -28.93 10.66 -5.70
N LYS A 455 -28.65 11.89 -6.14
CA LYS A 455 -28.33 12.18 -7.55
C LYS A 455 -27.06 11.47 -8.00
N ALA A 456 -26.01 11.49 -7.19
CA ALA A 456 -24.75 10.79 -7.48
C ALA A 456 -24.95 9.26 -7.54
N MET A 457 -25.68 8.69 -6.58
CA MET A 457 -26.00 7.26 -6.53
C MET A 457 -26.88 6.84 -7.71
N LYS A 458 -27.88 7.64 -8.09
CA LYS A 458 -28.68 7.41 -9.30
C LYS A 458 -27.81 7.48 -10.56
N GLY A 459 -26.88 8.43 -10.64
CA GLY A 459 -25.92 8.52 -11.75
C GLY A 459 -24.99 7.31 -11.83
N LEU A 460 -24.61 6.73 -10.68
CA LEU A 460 -23.71 5.59 -10.60
C LEU A 460 -24.42 4.25 -10.85
N LEU A 461 -25.54 4.00 -10.18
CA LEU A 461 -26.24 2.70 -10.12
C LEU A 461 -27.45 2.62 -11.06
N GLY A 462 -28.00 3.76 -11.47
CA GLY A 462 -29.30 3.84 -12.15
C GLY A 462 -30.49 3.58 -11.23
N ASP A 463 -31.67 3.42 -11.82
CA ASP A 463 -32.91 3.10 -11.09
C ASP A 463 -33.04 1.59 -10.79
N LYS A 464 -32.30 0.75 -11.53
CA LYS A 464 -32.31 -0.70 -11.40
C LYS A 464 -30.91 -1.26 -11.64
N ILE A 465 -30.54 -2.27 -10.86
CA ILE A 465 -29.34 -3.07 -11.10
C ILE A 465 -29.77 -4.40 -11.71
N THR A 466 -29.15 -4.77 -12.82
CA THR A 466 -29.36 -6.06 -13.48
C THR A 466 -28.07 -6.86 -13.44
N VAL A 467 -28.15 -8.06 -12.87
CA VAL A 467 -27.04 -9.00 -12.74
C VAL A 467 -27.35 -10.27 -13.53
N TRP A 468 -26.37 -10.76 -14.27
CA TRP A 468 -26.44 -11.99 -15.05
C TRP A 468 -25.43 -12.97 -14.46
N VAL A 469 -25.87 -14.17 -14.09
CA VAL A 469 -24.99 -15.21 -13.51
C VAL A 469 -25.05 -16.45 -14.38
N GLY A 470 -23.89 -16.92 -14.83
CA GLY A 470 -23.74 -18.09 -15.68
C GLY A 470 -22.41 -18.80 -15.41
N ASN A 471 -22.21 -19.95 -16.04
CA ASN A 471 -20.95 -20.69 -15.93
C ASN A 471 -20.63 -21.46 -17.21
N ASP A 472 -19.34 -21.71 -17.42
CA ASP A 472 -18.85 -22.72 -18.35
C ASP A 472 -18.33 -23.95 -17.57
N GLU A 473 -17.53 -24.81 -18.21
CA GLU A 473 -16.95 -26.02 -17.61
C GLU A 473 -15.91 -25.73 -16.50
N LYS A 474 -15.38 -24.51 -16.41
CA LYS A 474 -14.27 -24.14 -15.51
C LYS A 474 -14.53 -22.89 -14.67
N ARG A 475 -15.45 -22.04 -15.09
CA ARG A 475 -15.58 -20.66 -14.61
C ARG A 475 -17.02 -20.28 -14.34
N VAL A 476 -17.20 -19.42 -13.35
CA VAL A 476 -18.43 -18.66 -13.10
C VAL A 476 -18.23 -17.25 -13.61
N PHE A 477 -19.28 -16.74 -14.25
CA PHE A 477 -19.38 -15.37 -14.75
C PHE A 477 -20.51 -14.66 -14.00
N GLN A 478 -20.22 -13.48 -13.49
CA GLN A 478 -21.23 -12.57 -12.99
C GLN A 478 -21.07 -11.24 -13.71
N ILE A 479 -22.09 -10.83 -14.45
CA ILE A 479 -22.08 -9.62 -15.27
C ILE A 479 -23.08 -8.64 -14.68
N THR A 480 -22.64 -7.41 -14.41
CA THR A 480 -23.56 -6.31 -14.11
C THR A 480 -23.72 -5.48 -15.38
N ALA A 481 -24.92 -5.48 -15.95
CA ALA A 481 -25.20 -4.74 -17.18
C ALA A 481 -26.70 -4.47 -17.32
N PRO A 482 -27.12 -3.27 -17.78
CA PRO A 482 -28.52 -2.87 -17.82
C PRO A 482 -29.35 -3.67 -18.84
N THR A 483 -28.70 -4.22 -19.87
CA THR A 483 -29.34 -4.95 -20.97
C THR A 483 -28.56 -6.21 -21.31
N GLU A 484 -29.24 -7.15 -21.97
CA GLU A 484 -28.63 -8.38 -22.48
C GLU A 484 -27.53 -8.07 -23.51
N GLN A 485 -27.79 -7.13 -24.43
CA GLN A 485 -26.79 -6.68 -25.39
C GLN A 485 -25.52 -6.18 -24.68
N LYS A 486 -25.68 -5.34 -23.65
CA LYS A 486 -24.52 -4.82 -22.92
C LYS A 486 -23.79 -5.90 -22.14
N ALA A 487 -24.52 -6.90 -21.64
CA ALA A 487 -23.91 -8.08 -21.02
C ALA A 487 -23.08 -8.88 -22.04
N GLY A 488 -23.58 -9.02 -23.27
CA GLY A 488 -22.86 -9.67 -24.38
C GLY A 488 -21.59 -8.94 -24.81
N GLU A 489 -21.56 -7.61 -24.74
CA GLU A 489 -20.36 -6.80 -25.06
C GLU A 489 -19.20 -6.96 -24.05
N LEU A 490 -19.48 -7.51 -22.86
CA LEU A 490 -18.47 -7.69 -21.81
C LEU A 490 -17.80 -9.06 -21.84
N LEU A 491 -18.39 -10.03 -22.56
CA LEU A 491 -17.87 -11.39 -22.77
C LEU A 491 -17.05 -11.46 -24.06
#